data_AF-A0A6G8NPW5-F1
#
_entry.id   AF-A0A6G8NPW5-F1
#
_cell.length_a   1.000
_cell.length_b   1.000
_cell.length_c   1.000
_cell.angle_alpha   90.00
_cell.angle_beta   90.00
_cell.angle_gamma   90.00
#
_symmetry.space_group_name_H-M   'P 1'
#
loop_
_entity.id
_entity.type
_entity.pdbx_description
1 polymer ?
#
loop_
_entity_poly.entity_id
_entity_poly.type
_entity_poly.pdbx_seq_one_letter_code
_entity_poly.pdbx_strand_id
1 'polypeptide(L)'
;MTDDVGTLIAEIQRYAGNRAQDVTRGAETPALAALMVEKFGEGLVKAGHLLGVSRADELKREIDRLVREIDVQYPKHLQYRFEARPAGLAINGTAH
;
A
#
# COMPACT_ATOMS: atom_id res chain seq x y z
N MET A 1 -23.01 17.06 -2.03
CA MET A 1 -21.58 16.91 -2.35
C MET A 1 -21.26 15.44 -2.24
N THR A 2 -20.70 14.84 -3.29
CA THR A 2 -20.17 13.48 -3.23
C THR A 2 -19.07 13.45 -2.16
N ASP A 3 -19.03 12.40 -1.34
CA ASP A 3 -17.91 12.21 -0.41
C ASP A 3 -16.71 11.69 -1.21
N ASP A 4 -15.99 12.63 -1.83
CA ASP A 4 -14.88 12.33 -2.72
C ASP A 4 -13.77 11.55 -1.99
N VAL A 5 -13.55 11.83 -0.70
CA VAL A 5 -12.60 11.07 0.12
C VAL A 5 -13.11 9.66 0.42
N GLY A 6 -14.40 9.53 0.73
CA GLY A 6 -15.04 8.22 0.94
C GLY A 6 -14.94 7.32 -0.30
N THR A 7 -15.04 7.91 -1.49
CA THR A 7 -14.86 7.18 -2.77
C THR A 7 -13.43 6.68 -2.94
N LEU A 8 -12.43 7.52 -2.64
CA LEU A 8 -11.02 7.12 -2.70
C LEU A 8 -10.70 6.05 -1.65
N ILE A 9 -11.28 6.14 -0.44
CA ILE A 9 -11.16 5.13 0.61
C ILE A 9 -11.74 3.79 0.16
N ALA A 10 -12.93 3.78 -0.43
CA ALA A 10 -13.55 2.56 -0.93
C ALA A 10 -12.70 1.90 -2.03
N GLU A 11 -12.06 2.70 -2.88
CA GLU A 11 -11.18 2.19 -3.94
C GLU A 11 -9.91 1.55 -3.38
N ILE A 12 -9.21 2.21 -2.44
CA ILE A 12 -8.01 1.63 -1.83
C ILE A 12 -8.34 0.38 -1.01
N GLN A 13 -9.48 0.34 -0.32
CA GLN A 13 -9.95 -0.85 0.41
C GLN A 13 -10.20 -2.02 -0.54
N ARG A 14 -10.85 -1.79 -1.68
CA ARG A 14 -11.08 -2.82 -2.70
C ARG A 14 -9.76 -3.35 -3.25
N TYR A 15 -8.86 -2.44 -3.62
CA TYR A 15 -7.54 -2.81 -4.12
C TYR A 15 -6.75 -3.64 -3.10
N ALA A 16 -6.68 -3.18 -1.85
CA ALA A 16 -6.02 -3.88 -0.76
C ALA A 16 -6.65 -5.26 -0.48
N GLY A 17 -7.98 -5.37 -0.51
CA GLY A 17 -8.70 -6.64 -0.34
C GLY A 17 -8.31 -7.67 -1.40
N ASN A 18 -8.20 -7.26 -2.67
CA ASN A 18 -7.75 -8.15 -3.75
C ASN A 18 -6.30 -8.60 -3.53
N ARG A 19 -5.40 -7.69 -3.14
CA ARG A 19 -4.00 -8.05 -2.80
C ARG A 19 -3.92 -9.00 -1.61
N ALA A 20 -4.74 -8.81 -0.57
CA ALA A 20 -4.82 -9.71 0.57
C ALA A 20 -5.31 -11.12 0.19
N GLN A 21 -6.24 -11.23 -0.75
CA GLN A 21 -6.64 -12.51 -1.33
C GLN A 21 -5.49 -13.16 -2.12
N ASP A 22 -4.72 -12.37 -2.88
CA ASP A 22 -3.53 -12.84 -3.60
C ASP A 22 -2.46 -13.38 -2.63
N VAL A 23 -2.27 -12.74 -1.47
CA VAL A 23 -1.41 -13.25 -0.39
C VAL A 23 -1.96 -14.54 0.19
N THR A 24 -3.26 -14.59 0.49
CA THR A 24 -3.89 -15.77 1.11
C THR A 24 -3.80 -17.01 0.21
N ARG A 25 -3.92 -16.84 -1.11
CA ARG A 25 -3.77 -17.93 -2.09
C ARG A 25 -2.31 -18.21 -2.51
N GLY A 26 -1.34 -17.53 -1.90
CA GLY A 26 0.10 -17.72 -2.13
C GLY A 26 0.62 -17.15 -3.45
N ALA A 27 -0.15 -16.30 -4.13
CA ALA A 27 0.28 -15.67 -5.38
C ALA A 27 1.20 -14.46 -5.17
N GLU A 28 1.07 -13.78 -4.03
CA GLU A 28 1.92 -12.66 -3.63
C GLU A 28 2.47 -12.86 -2.21
N THR A 29 3.63 -12.27 -1.93
CA THR A 29 4.11 -12.16 -0.54
C THR A 29 3.46 -10.96 0.15
N PRO A 30 3.29 -10.98 1.48
CA PRO A 30 2.83 -9.82 2.24
C PRO A 30 3.61 -8.54 1.91
N ALA A 31 4.95 -8.65 1.82
CA ALA A 31 5.84 -7.52 1.54
C ALA A 31 5.60 -6.90 0.15
N LEU A 32 5.35 -7.72 -0.87
CA LEU A 32 5.02 -7.24 -2.22
C LEU A 32 3.63 -6.59 -2.24
N ALA A 33 2.62 -7.28 -1.70
CA ALA A 33 1.25 -6.81 -1.67
C ALA A 33 1.13 -5.46 -0.94
N ALA A 34 1.76 -5.34 0.24
CA ALA A 34 1.77 -4.10 1.01
C ALA A 34 2.49 -2.95 0.29
N LEU A 35 3.61 -3.22 -0.41
CA LEU A 35 4.27 -2.21 -1.25
C LEU A 35 3.35 -1.73 -2.38
N MET A 36 2.64 -2.64 -3.04
CA MET A 36 1.73 -2.28 -4.12
C MET A 36 0.56 -1.42 -3.62
N VAL A 37 0.01 -1.72 -2.44
CA VAL A 37 -1.03 -0.91 -1.79
C VAL A 37 -0.50 0.46 -1.40
N GLU A 38 0.70 0.53 -0.79
CA GLU A 38 1.36 1.80 -0.46
C GLU A 38 1.51 2.68 -1.70
N LYS A 39 2.08 2.16 -2.80
CA LYS A 39 2.36 2.98 -4.00
C LYS A 39 1.11 3.38 -4.76
N PHE A 40 0.11 2.52 -4.81
CA PHE A 40 -1.19 2.89 -5.34
C PHE A 40 -1.85 3.97 -4.48
N GLY A 41 -1.83 3.82 -3.16
CA GLY A 41 -2.35 4.80 -2.21
C GLY A 41 -1.67 6.18 -2.28
N GLU A 42 -0.33 6.22 -2.34
CA GLU A 42 0.44 7.45 -2.56
C GLU A 42 -0.01 8.17 -3.84
N GLY A 43 -0.24 7.42 -4.92
CA GLY A 43 -0.80 7.92 -6.18
C GLY A 43 -2.20 8.52 -6.02
N LEU A 44 -3.10 7.83 -5.32
CA LEU A 44 -4.46 8.30 -5.04
C LEU A 44 -4.46 9.59 -4.20
N VAL A 45 -3.61 9.67 -3.17
CA VAL A 45 -3.46 10.88 -2.35
C VAL A 45 -2.99 12.06 -3.20
N LYS A 46 -1.99 11.84 -4.06
CA LYS A 46 -1.49 12.88 -4.97
C LYS A 46 -2.58 13.34 -5.95
N ALA A 47 -3.33 12.40 -6.54
CA ALA A 47 -4.44 12.73 -7.43
C ALA A 47 -5.54 13.51 -6.71
N GLY A 48 -5.95 13.07 -5.51
CA GLY A 48 -6.92 13.75 -4.68
C GLY A 48 -6.51 15.19 -4.36
N HIS A 49 -5.24 15.42 -4.02
CA HIS A 49 -4.72 16.77 -3.82
C HIS A 49 -4.83 17.65 -5.07
N LEU A 50 -4.45 17.13 -6.24
CA LEU A 50 -4.52 17.88 -7.51
C LEU A 50 -5.97 18.21 -7.92
N LEU A 51 -6.93 17.39 -7.49
CA LEU A 51 -8.36 17.56 -7.78
C LEU A 51 -9.12 18.32 -6.68
N GLY A 52 -8.44 18.79 -5.63
CA GLY A 52 -9.06 19.57 -4.55
C GLY A 52 -9.88 18.73 -3.56
N VAL A 53 -9.65 17.42 -3.48
CA VAL A 53 -10.30 16.55 -2.49
C VAL A 53 -9.82 16.91 -1.09
N SER A 54 -10.76 17.31 -0.23
CA SER A 54 -10.49 17.62 1.18
C SER A 54 -10.29 16.34 2.01
N ARG A 55 -9.72 16.46 3.22
CA ARG A 55 -9.52 15.35 4.18
C ARG A 55 -8.56 14.24 3.70
N ALA A 56 -7.57 14.57 2.87
CA ALA A 56 -6.55 13.62 2.41
C ALA A 56 -5.79 12.90 3.55
N ASP A 57 -5.74 13.47 4.75
CA ASP A 57 -5.15 12.83 5.93
C ASP A 57 -5.94 11.59 6.41
N GLU A 58 -7.22 11.50 6.09
CA GLU A 58 -8.02 10.29 6.36
C GLU A 58 -7.68 9.18 5.36
N LEU A 59 -7.54 9.53 4.08
CA LEU A 59 -7.08 8.58 3.07
C LEU A 59 -5.68 8.05 3.40
N LYS A 60 -4.74 8.92 3.82
CA LYS A 60 -3.40 8.49 4.28
C LYS A 60 -3.48 7.51 5.45
N ARG A 61 -4.26 7.84 6.49
CA ARG A 61 -4.43 6.96 7.65
C ARG A 61 -5.01 5.60 7.27
N GLU A 62 -5.93 5.58 6.32
CA GLU A 62 -6.51 4.33 5.83
C GLU A 62 -5.50 3.49 5.03
N ILE A 63 -4.69 4.13 4.17
CA ILE A 63 -3.58 3.46 3.48
C ILE A 63 -2.61 2.84 4.51
N ASP A 64 -2.18 3.61 5.51
CA ASP A 64 -1.27 3.13 6.56
C ASP A 64 -1.84 1.93 7.32
N ARG A 65 -3.15 1.94 7.62
CA ARG A 65 -3.86 0.82 8.25
C ARG A 65 -3.82 -0.42 7.37
N LEU A 66 -4.24 -0.29 6.11
CA LEU A 66 -4.31 -1.41 5.15
C LEU A 66 -2.92 -2.03 4.89
N VAL A 67 -1.89 -1.21 4.74
CA VAL A 67 -0.51 -1.66 4.56
C VAL A 67 -0.04 -2.52 5.74
N ARG A 68 -0.32 -2.08 6.98
CA ARG A 68 0.06 -2.82 8.20
C ARG A 68 -0.77 -4.08 8.43
N GLU A 69 -2.00 -4.13 7.94
CA GLU A 69 -2.84 -5.33 7.98
C GLU A 69 -2.36 -6.40 7.02
N ILE A 70 -1.94 -6.02 5.81
CA ILE A 70 -1.38 -6.95 4.82
C ILE A 70 0.00 -7.44 5.26
N ASP A 71 0.85 -6.53 5.75
CA ASP A 71 2.22 -6.84 6.14
C ASP A 71 2.50 -6.41 7.59
N VAL A 72 2.33 -7.36 8.51
CA VAL A 72 2.63 -7.18 9.95
C VAL A 72 4.11 -6.83 10.18
N GLN A 73 5.00 -7.21 9.26
CA GLN A 73 6.43 -6.92 9.32
C GLN A 73 6.83 -5.70 8.48
N TYR A 74 5.86 -4.88 8.06
CA TYR A 74 6.07 -3.76 7.15
C TYR A 74 7.24 -2.84 7.53
N PRO A 75 7.45 -2.41 8.80
CA PRO A 75 8.61 -1.59 9.14
C PRO A 75 9.95 -2.25 8.79
N LYS A 76 10.05 -3.57 8.98
CA LYS A 76 11.24 -4.36 8.65
C LYS A 76 11.41 -4.50 7.13
N HIS A 77 10.32 -4.79 6.42
CA HIS A 77 10.36 -4.90 4.96
C HIS A 77 10.64 -3.56 4.27
N LEU A 78 10.14 -2.45 4.83
CA LEU A 78 10.49 -1.10 4.39
C LEU A 78 11.98 -0.84 4.55
N GLN A 79 12.55 -1.18 5.73
CA GLN A 79 13.99 -1.04 5.96
C GLN A 79 14.81 -1.86 4.94
N TYR A 80 14.42 -3.12 4.69
CA TYR A 80 15.08 -3.94 3.69
C TYR A 80 15.04 -3.33 2.29
N ARG A 81 13.91 -2.74 1.87
CA ARG A 81 13.82 -2.02 0.58
C ARG A 81 14.77 -0.82 0.54
N PHE A 82 14.88 -0.08 1.64
CA PHE A 82 15.77 1.07 1.75
C PHE A 82 17.25 0.68 1.69
N GLU A 83 17.62 -0.44 2.31
CA GLU A 83 18.97 -0.98 2.36
C GLU A 83 19.37 -1.74 1.08
N ALA A 84 18.40 -2.30 0.34
CA ALA A 84 18.64 -3.09 -0.85
C ALA A 84 19.42 -2.31 -1.92
N ARG A 85 20.49 -2.91 -2.44
CA ARG A 85 21.26 -2.42 -3.58
C ARG A 85 21.45 -3.59 -4.57
N PRO A 86 20.88 -3.53 -5.79
CA PRO A 86 20.01 -2.48 -6.30
C PRO A 86 18.68 -2.39 -5.53
N ALA A 87 17.99 -1.25 -5.64
CA ALA A 87 16.66 -1.09 -5.06
C ALA A 87 15.71 -2.15 -5.66
N GLY A 88 15.22 -3.04 -4.81
CA GLY A 88 14.41 -4.17 -5.22
C GLY A 88 13.64 -4.74 -4.05
N LEU A 89 12.68 -5.60 -4.38
CA LEU A 89 12.12 -6.51 -3.40
C LEU A 89 13.15 -7.62 -3.22
N ALA A 90 13.62 -7.88 -2.01
CA ALA A 90 14.48 -9.02 -1.74
C ALA A 90 13.65 -10.31 -1.95
N ILE A 91 13.62 -10.80 -3.20
CA ILE A 91 12.66 -11.83 -3.63
C ILE A 91 12.85 -13.15 -2.86
N ASN A 92 14.05 -13.42 -2.32
CA ASN A 92 14.39 -14.70 -1.68
C ASN A 92 15.15 -14.59 -0.35
N GLY A 93 15.13 -13.44 0.35
CA GLY A 93 15.85 -13.29 1.63
C GLY A 93 17.37 -13.43 1.55
N THR A 94 17.93 -13.54 0.35
CA THR A 94 19.36 -13.47 0.06
C THR A 94 19.54 -12.43 -1.05
N ALA A 95 20.16 -11.31 -0.69
CA ALA A 95 20.80 -10.46 -1.68
C ALA A 95 22.04 -11.22 -2.19
N HIS A 96 22.16 -11.37 -3.50
CA HIS A 96 23.43 -11.70 -4.14
C HIS A 96 24.07 -10.41 -4.63
#